data_AF-A0A842QNE1-F1
#
_entry.id   AF-A0A842QNE1-F1
#
_cell.length_a   1.000
_cell.length_b   1.000
_cell.length_c   1.000
_cell.angle_alpha   90.00
_cell.angle_beta   90.00
_cell.angle_gamma   90.00
#
_symmetry.space_group_name_H-M   'P 1'
#
loop_
_entity.id
_entity.type
_entity.pdbx_description
1 polymer ?
#
loop_
_entity_poly.entity_id
_entity_poly.type
_entity_poly.pdbx_seq_one_letter_code
_entity_poly.pdbx_strand_id
1 'polypeptide(L)'
;MAFSKTFPRTVKGSNYPVWEEIYLTDEEEKEEDLKSRKENIRLLQESIEDAKGIMKRKGLKEFQTDMINISLALFEKRASHSVYWKENRAKKKFDKKFSL
;
A
#
# COMPACT_ATOMS: atom_id res chain seq x y z
N MET A 1 -9.57 -15.80 -8.32
CA MET A 1 -10.67 -14.82 -8.44
C MET A 1 -9.99 -13.49 -8.67
N ALA A 2 -10.23 -12.88 -9.83
CA ALA A 2 -9.58 -11.64 -10.22
C ALA A 2 -10.07 -10.47 -9.34
N PHE A 3 -9.16 -9.67 -8.82
CA PHE A 3 -9.42 -8.45 -8.07
C PHE A 3 -10.11 -7.44 -8.97
N SER A 4 -11.27 -6.94 -8.53
CA SER A 4 -12.01 -5.89 -9.22
C SER A 4 -12.31 -4.71 -8.30
N LYS A 5 -12.38 -3.52 -8.89
CA LYS A 5 -12.80 -2.30 -8.21
C LYS A 5 -13.57 -1.40 -9.16
N THR A 6 -14.63 -0.78 -8.66
CA THR A 6 -15.48 0.14 -9.42
C THR A 6 -15.06 1.59 -9.18
N PHE A 7 -14.96 2.36 -10.25
CA PHE A 7 -14.61 3.78 -10.23
C PHE A 7 -15.67 4.63 -10.95
N PRO A 8 -15.97 5.85 -10.46
CA PRO A 8 -16.93 6.74 -11.11
C PRO A 8 -16.30 7.45 -12.31
N ARG A 9 -16.99 7.43 -13.45
CA ARG A 9 -16.64 8.15 -14.68
C ARG A 9 -17.57 9.32 -14.90
N THR A 10 -17.01 10.49 -15.14
CA THR A 10 -17.75 11.69 -15.55
C THR A 10 -17.97 11.65 -17.07
N VAL A 11 -19.23 11.82 -17.51
CA VAL A 11 -19.59 11.85 -18.94
C VAL A 11 -20.13 13.23 -19.29
N LYS A 12 -19.63 13.84 -20.38
CA LYS A 12 -20.11 15.15 -20.84
C LYS A 12 -21.61 15.08 -21.16
N GLY A 13 -22.42 15.88 -20.46
CA GLY A 13 -23.88 15.95 -20.65
C GLY A 13 -24.72 15.17 -19.62
N SER A 14 -24.11 14.43 -18.70
CA SER A 14 -24.80 13.79 -17.57
C SER A 14 -24.36 14.41 -16.24
N ASN A 15 -25.32 14.71 -15.37
CA ASN A 15 -25.03 15.11 -13.97
C ASN A 15 -24.69 13.90 -13.07
N TYR A 16 -24.97 12.67 -13.50
CA TYR A 16 -24.69 11.46 -12.73
C TYR A 16 -23.46 10.72 -13.25
N PRO A 17 -22.57 10.24 -12.37
CA PRO A 17 -21.41 9.46 -12.75
C PRO A 17 -21.83 8.07 -13.24
N VAL A 18 -21.18 7.60 -14.30
CA VAL A 18 -21.29 6.21 -14.77
C VAL A 18 -20.24 5.39 -14.03
N TRP A 19 -20.64 4.35 -13.32
CA TRP A 19 -19.72 3.50 -12.58
C TRP A 19 -19.13 2.44 -13.51
N GLU A 20 -17.80 2.42 -13.62
CA GLU A 20 -17.07 1.43 -14.42
C GLU A 20 -16.32 0.48 -13.49
N GLU A 21 -16.47 -0.82 -13.71
CA GLU A 21 -15.70 -1.84 -13.02
C GLU A 21 -14.40 -2.18 -13.77
N ILE A 22 -13.28 -2.16 -13.05
CA ILE A 22 -11.97 -2.51 -13.58
C ILE A 22 -11.47 -3.78 -12.91
N TYR A 23 -11.06 -4.74 -13.75
CA TYR A 23 -10.48 -6.00 -13.35
C TYR A 23 -8.97 -5.99 -13.55
N LEU A 24 -8.23 -6.52 -12.59
CA LEU A 24 -6.82 -6.88 -12.75
C LEU A 24 -6.71 -8.30 -13.30
N THR A 25 -5.66 -8.57 -14.09
CA THR A 25 -5.34 -9.95 -14.45
C THR A 25 -4.56 -10.63 -13.32
N ASP A 26 -4.50 -11.96 -13.35
CA ASP A 26 -3.75 -12.74 -12.36
C ASP A 26 -2.25 -12.38 -12.34
N GLU A 27 -1.68 -12.00 -13.49
CA GLU A 27 -0.30 -11.50 -13.58
C GLU A 27 -0.15 -10.14 -12.91
N GLU A 28 -1.06 -9.20 -13.17
CA GLU A 28 -1.04 -7.87 -12.54
C GLU A 28 -1.17 -7.97 -11.02
N GLU A 29 -2.02 -8.88 -10.53
CA GLU A 29 -2.13 -9.12 -9.08
C GLU A 29 -0.85 -9.67 -8.47
N LYS A 30 -0.23 -10.67 -9.11
CA LYS A 30 1.04 -11.23 -8.63
C LYS A 30 2.13 -10.17 -8.58
N GLU A 31 2.20 -9.30 -9.59
CA GLU A 31 3.15 -8.19 -9.60
C GLU A 31 2.93 -7.22 -8.43
N GLU A 32 1.68 -6.81 -8.17
CA GLU A 32 1.37 -5.89 -7.08
C GLU A 32 1.55 -6.54 -5.71
N ASP A 33 1.26 -7.82 -5.55
CA ASP A 33 1.54 -8.58 -4.32
C ASP A 33 3.04 -8.67 -4.04
N LEU A 34 3.85 -8.92 -5.08
CA LEU A 34 5.32 -8.92 -4.96
C LEU A 34 5.87 -7.54 -4.62
N LYS A 35 5.32 -6.47 -5.21
CA LYS A 35 5.69 -5.08 -4.88
C LYS A 35 5.33 -4.74 -3.44
N SER A 36 4.11 -5.03 -3.01
CA SER A 36 3.64 -4.82 -1.64
C SER A 36 4.55 -5.54 -0.64
N ARG A 37 4.93 -6.79 -0.91
CA ARG A 37 5.83 -7.55 -0.03
C ARG A 37 7.22 -6.90 0.05
N LYS A 38 7.81 -6.52 -1.09
CA LYS A 38 9.13 -5.87 -1.12
C LYS A 38 9.13 -4.56 -0.35
N GLU A 39 8.10 -3.74 -0.54
CA GLU A 39 7.98 -2.45 0.14
C GLU A 39 7.77 -2.63 1.65
N ASN A 40 6.94 -3.58 2.06
CA ASN A 40 6.72 -3.84 3.48
C ASN A 40 8.01 -4.36 4.17
N ILE A 41 8.82 -5.18 3.50
CA ILE A 41 10.12 -5.59 4.03
C ILE A 41 11.05 -4.38 4.23
N ARG A 42 11.09 -3.47 3.25
CA ARG A 42 11.87 -2.24 3.33
C ARG A 42 11.40 -1.36 4.50
N LEU A 43 10.09 -1.14 4.62
CA LEU A 43 9.51 -0.33 5.70
C LEU A 43 9.80 -0.92 7.09
N LEU A 44 9.82 -2.25 7.21
CA LEU A 44 10.19 -2.91 8.46
C LEU A 44 11.66 -2.66 8.80
N GLN A 45 12.57 -2.75 7.82
CA GLN A 45 13.99 -2.43 8.02
C GLN A 45 14.19 -0.98 8.46
N GLU A 46 13.53 -0.04 7.79
CA GLU A 46 13.55 1.38 8.18
C GLU A 46 12.99 1.60 9.59
N SER A 47 11.93 0.87 9.96
CA SER A 47 11.34 0.94 11.30
C SER A 47 12.26 0.41 12.39
N ILE A 48 13.07 -0.61 12.09
CA ILE A 48 14.11 -1.13 13.00
C ILE A 48 15.20 -0.10 13.24
N GLU A 49 15.68 0.56 12.19
CA GLU A 49 16.71 1.60 12.35
C GLU A 49 16.17 2.83 13.06
N ASP A 50 14.93 3.22 12.80
CA ASP A 50 14.26 4.29 13.54
C ASP A 50 14.12 3.93 15.04
N ALA A 51 13.73 2.70 15.36
CA ALA A 51 13.63 2.22 16.74
C ALA A 51 14.99 2.29 17.46
N LYS A 52 16.07 1.81 16.84
CA LYS A 52 17.43 1.93 17.38
C LYS A 52 17.81 3.39 17.62
N GLY A 53 17.50 4.28 16.67
CA GLY A 53 17.74 5.72 16.80
C GLY A 53 16.97 6.33 17.97
N ILE A 54 15.72 5.93 18.19
CA ILE A 54 14.91 6.39 19.33
C ILE A 54 15.53 5.92 20.66
N MET A 55 15.88 4.64 20.77
CA MET A 55 16.47 4.08 22.00
C MET A 55 17.77 4.78 22.37
N LYS A 56 18.67 4.97 21.40
CA LYS A 56 19.93 5.68 21.60
C LYS A 56 19.72 7.13 22.04
N ARG A 57 18.83 7.88 21.37
CA ARG A 57 18.54 9.28 21.72
C ARG A 57 17.89 9.45 23.09
N LYS A 58 17.15 8.44 23.55
CA LYS A 58 16.45 8.46 24.84
C LYS A 58 17.23 7.79 25.97
N GLY A 59 18.45 7.31 25.69
CA GLY A 59 19.28 6.62 26.69
C GLY A 59 18.62 5.35 27.24
N LEU A 60 17.76 4.71 26.45
CA LEU A 60 17.10 3.47 26.86
C LEU A 60 18.08 2.30 26.78
N LYS A 61 17.95 1.34 27.68
CA LYS A 61 18.73 0.10 27.63
C LYS A 61 18.36 -0.68 26.37
N GLU A 62 19.37 -1.26 25.73
CA GLU A 62 19.21 -2.02 24.48
C GLU A 62 18.63 -3.41 24.76
N PHE A 63 17.31 -3.48 24.96
CA PHE A 63 16.59 -4.74 24.98
C PHE A 63 16.03 -5.05 23.60
N GLN A 64 16.31 -6.25 23.10
CA GLN A 64 15.86 -6.69 21.77
C GLN A 64 14.32 -6.69 21.66
N THR A 65 13.63 -7.09 22.72
CA THR A 65 12.16 -7.13 22.77
C THR A 65 11.54 -5.75 22.61
N ASP A 66 12.06 -4.73 23.32
CA ASP A 66 11.54 -3.37 23.26
C ASP A 66 11.82 -2.73 21.90
N MET A 67 13.01 -2.97 21.34
CA MET A 67 13.35 -2.54 19.99
C MET A 67 12.39 -3.10 18.96
N ILE A 68 12.09 -4.41 19.03
CA ILE A 68 11.14 -5.07 18.11
C ILE A 68 9.74 -4.48 18.29
N ASN A 69 9.27 -4.27 19.52
CA ASN A 69 7.95 -3.71 19.78
C ASN A 69 7.79 -2.29 19.23
N ILE A 70 8.81 -1.44 19.41
CA ILE A 70 8.83 -0.08 18.83
C ILE A 70 8.83 -0.17 17.30
N SER A 71 9.65 -1.06 16.74
CA SER A 71 9.73 -1.27 15.28
C SER A 71 8.40 -1.74 14.70
N LEU A 72 7.71 -2.65 15.37
CA LEU A 72 6.38 -3.14 14.98
C LEU A 72 5.35 -2.01 15.04
N ALA A 73 5.33 -1.22 16.12
CA ALA A 73 4.41 -0.09 16.24
C ALA A 73 4.63 0.96 15.13
N LEU A 74 5.88 1.23 14.75
CA LEU A 74 6.20 2.12 13.64
C LEU A 74 5.79 1.51 12.29
N PHE A 75 6.07 0.22 12.10
CA PHE A 75 5.74 -0.51 10.88
C PHE A 75 4.23 -0.55 10.65
N GLU A 76 3.42 -0.87 11.65
CA GLU A 76 1.96 -0.92 11.55
C GLU A 76 1.33 0.42 11.12
N LYS A 77 1.97 1.55 11.43
CA LYS A 77 1.50 2.89 11.00
C LYS A 77 1.93 3.26 9.58
N ARG A 78 2.94 2.59 9.02
CA ARG A 78 3.51 2.90 7.71
C ARG A 78 3.15 1.87 6.64
N ALA A 79 3.00 0.61 7.04
CA ALA A 79 2.75 -0.50 6.14
C ALA A 79 1.41 -0.35 5.42
N SER A 80 1.40 -0.68 4.14
CA SER A 80 0.17 -0.71 3.34
C SER A 80 -0.18 -2.14 2.98
N HIS A 81 -1.47 -2.48 3.04
CA HIS A 81 -1.95 -3.80 2.66
C HIS A 81 -1.82 -3.99 1.14
N SER A 82 -1.64 -5.23 0.68
CA SER A 82 -1.63 -5.57 -0.75
C SER A 82 -2.86 -5.07 -1.51
N VAL A 83 -4.03 -4.95 -0.84
CA VAL A 83 -5.28 -4.46 -1.45
C VAL A 83 -5.12 -3.01 -1.89
N TYR A 84 -4.43 -2.17 -1.12
CA TYR A 84 -4.16 -0.78 -1.50
C TYR A 84 -3.37 -0.71 -2.82
N TRP A 85 -2.36 -1.56 -2.99
CA TRP A 85 -1.55 -1.62 -4.22
C TRP A 85 -2.39 -2.06 -5.42
N LYS A 86 -3.23 -3.09 -5.23
CA LYS A 86 -4.18 -3.57 -6.25
C LYS A 86 -5.20 -2.49 -6.63
N GLU A 87 -5.79 -1.79 -5.66
CA GLU A 87 -6.71 -0.68 -5.92
C GLU A 87 -6.02 0.45 -6.70
N ASN A 88 -4.79 0.82 -6.33
CA ASN A 88 -4.04 1.86 -7.03
C ASN A 88 -3.70 1.44 -8.47
N ARG A 89 -3.38 0.16 -8.69
CA ARG A 89 -3.18 -0.39 -10.04
C ARG A 89 -4.46 -0.36 -10.87
N ALA A 90 -5.58 -0.76 -10.28
CA ALA A 90 -6.89 -0.72 -10.93
C ALA A 90 -7.29 0.73 -11.28
N LYS A 91 -7.01 1.68 -10.38
CA LYS A 91 -7.21 3.11 -10.62
C LYS A 91 -6.35 3.62 -11.77
N LYS A 92 -5.06 3.29 -11.83
CA LYS A 92 -4.19 3.66 -12.97
C LYS A 92 -4.71 3.08 -14.29
N LYS A 93 -5.29 1.88 -14.28
CA LYS A 93 -5.89 1.25 -15.46
C LYS A 93 -7.18 1.96 -15.88
N PHE A 94 -8.02 2.35 -14.91
CA PHE A 94 -9.17 3.22 -15.13
C PHE A 94 -8.75 4.56 -15.77
N ASP A 95 -7.82 5.26 -15.14
CA ASP A 95 -7.35 6.57 -15.60
C ASP A 95 -6.76 6.49 -17.01
N LYS A 96 -5.99 5.44 -17.36
CA LYS A 96 -5.50 5.23 -18.73
C LYS A 96 -6.62 4.97 -19.74
N LYS A 97 -7.66 4.22 -19.36
CA LYS A 97 -8.78 3.87 -20.24
C LYS A 97 -9.67 5.09 -20.55
N PHE A 98 -9.73 6.05 -19.64
CA PHE A 98 -10.61 7.22 -19.73
C PHE A 98 -9.90 8.58 -19.69
N SER A 99 -8.57 8.59 -19.82
CA SER A 99 -7.80 9.80 -20.08
C SER A 99 -8.24 10.35 -21.43
N LEU A 100 -8.95 11.49 -21.40
CA LEU A 100 -9.17 12.38 -22.53
C LEU A 100 -7.86 13.07 -22.93
#